data_AF-A0A328ZN42-F1
#
_entry.id   AF-A0A328ZN42-F1
#
_cell.length_a   1.000
_cell.length_b   1.000
_cell.length_c   1.000
_cell.angle_alpha   90.00
_cell.angle_beta   90.00
_cell.angle_gamma   90.00
#
_symmetry.space_group_name_H-M   'P 1'
#
loop_
_entity.id
_entity.type
_entity.pdbx_description
1 polymer ?
#
loop_
_entity_poly.entity_id
_entity_poly.type
_entity_poly.pdbx_seq_one_letter_code
_entity_poly.pdbx_strand_id
1 'polypeptide(L)'
;MTHAEPGSALAAARAAFSRLQADAAGCGVALRSPPPEPASCCGRGCNGCVWEGFYAAAQWWREDAETALAQAAGAAAERLSGMPPSSGPGR
;
A
#
# COMPACT_ATOMS: atom_id res chain seq x y z
N MET A 1 -29.40 -6.27 1.39
CA MET A 1 -28.06 -5.83 1.84
C MET A 1 -27.13 -7.00 1.60
N THR A 2 -26.39 -6.99 0.50
CA THR A 2 -25.53 -8.10 0.07
C THR A 2 -24.37 -8.20 1.05
N HIS A 3 -24.33 -9.26 1.86
CA HIS A 3 -23.14 -9.58 2.64
C HIS A 3 -22.06 -9.97 1.62
N ALA A 4 -21.03 -9.13 1.45
CA ALA A 4 -19.91 -9.47 0.59
C ALA A 4 -19.28 -10.76 1.12
N GLU A 5 -19.27 -11.82 0.31
CA GLU A 5 -18.69 -13.09 0.72
C GLU A 5 -17.22 -12.86 1.12
N PRO A 6 -16.79 -13.31 2.30
CA PRO A 6 -15.47 -13.00 2.84
C PRO A 6 -14.32 -13.46 1.91
N GLY A 7 -14.55 -14.44 1.05
CA GLY A 7 -13.58 -14.87 0.04
C GLY A 7 -13.26 -13.83 -1.03
N SER A 8 -14.27 -13.04 -1.46
CA SER A 8 -14.08 -12.01 -2.49
C SER A 8 -13.33 -10.78 -1.94
N ALA A 9 -13.63 -10.39 -0.70
CA ALA A 9 -12.94 -9.30 -0.01
C ALA A 9 -11.46 -9.64 0.27
N LEU A 10 -11.18 -10.88 0.68
CA LEU A 10 -9.80 -11.38 0.85
C LEU A 10 -9.01 -11.31 -0.47
N ALA A 11 -9.60 -11.81 -1.56
CA ALA A 11 -8.96 -11.80 -2.87
C ALA A 11 -8.66 -10.36 -3.34
N ALA A 12 -9.60 -9.43 -3.13
CA ALA A 12 -9.40 -8.02 -3.43
C ALA A 12 -8.28 -7.38 -2.60
N ALA A 13 -8.18 -7.70 -1.30
CA ALA A 13 -7.11 -7.21 -0.43
C ALA A 13 -5.74 -7.73 -0.88
N ARG A 14 -5.61 -9.04 -1.15
CA ARG A 14 -4.38 -9.65 -1.67
C ARG A 14 -3.95 -9.02 -3.00
N ALA A 15 -4.89 -8.85 -3.92
CA ALA A 15 -4.61 -8.23 -5.22
C ALA A 15 -4.07 -6.80 -5.08
N ALA A 16 -4.64 -6.01 -4.16
CA ALA A 16 -4.16 -4.66 -3.88
C ALA A 16 -2.76 -4.65 -3.26
N PHE A 17 -2.47 -5.56 -2.33
CA PHE A 17 -1.14 -5.70 -1.74
C PHE A 17 -0.08 -6.04 -2.77
N SER A 18 -0.37 -7.00 -3.66
CA SER A 18 0.56 -7.36 -4.73
C SER A 18 0.77 -6.22 -5.71
N ARG A 19 -0.29 -5.51 -6.09
CA ARG A 19 -0.22 -4.38 -7.03
C ARG A 19 0.64 -3.24 -6.47
N LEU A 20 0.34 -2.78 -5.26
CA LEU A 20 1.04 -1.65 -4.64
C LEU A 20 2.51 -1.99 -4.35
N GLN A 21 2.82 -3.23 -3.95
CA GLN A 21 4.21 -3.67 -3.79
C GLN A 21 4.97 -3.70 -5.11
N ALA A 22 4.34 -4.13 -6.21
CA ALA A 22 4.97 -4.12 -7.53
C ALA A 22 5.25 -2.69 -8.01
N ASP A 23 4.27 -1.79 -7.85
CA ASP A 23 4.43 -0.38 -8.22
C ASP A 23 5.55 0.28 -7.38
N ALA A 24 5.60 -0.01 -6.07
CA ALA A 24 6.63 0.50 -5.17
C ALA A 24 8.02 -0.05 -5.51
N ALA A 25 8.13 -1.33 -5.85
CA ALA A 25 9.39 -1.91 -6.32
C ALA A 25 9.87 -1.23 -7.61
N GLY A 26 8.96 -0.92 -8.54
CA GLY A 26 9.27 -0.18 -9.77
C GLY A 26 9.77 1.25 -9.52
N CYS A 27 9.24 1.92 -8.48
CA CYS A 27 9.66 3.26 -8.08
C CYS A 27 10.82 3.28 -7.08
N GLY A 28 11.28 2.12 -6.59
CA GLY A 28 12.31 2.02 -5.54
C GLY A 28 11.83 2.52 -4.17
N VAL A 29 10.54 2.43 -3.88
CA VAL A 29 9.91 2.88 -2.64
C VAL A 29 9.79 1.73 -1.67
N ALA A 30 10.26 1.93 -0.43
CA ALA A 30 10.07 0.94 0.63
C ALA A 30 8.68 1.11 1.26
N LEU A 31 7.77 0.16 1.00
CA LEU A 31 6.48 0.09 1.67
C LEU A 31 6.58 -0.69 2.98
N ARG A 32 5.66 -0.42 3.92
CA ARG A 32 5.49 -1.27 5.12
C ARG A 32 5.08 -2.68 4.71
N SER A 33 5.43 -3.67 5.53
CA SER A 33 4.95 -5.04 5.33
C SER A 33 3.42 -5.09 5.45
N PRO A 34 2.71 -5.77 4.54
CA PRO A 34 1.26 -5.91 4.61
C PRO A 34 0.85 -6.66 5.88
N PRO A 35 -0.36 -6.39 6.42
CA PRO A 35 -0.85 -7.07 7.61
C PRO A 35 -0.96 -8.58 7.36
N PRO A 36 -0.53 -9.43 8.32
CA PRO A 36 -0.61 -10.88 8.19
C PRO A 36 -2.06 -11.33 8.18
N GLU A 37 -2.35 -12.34 7.37
CA GLU A 37 -3.69 -12.91 7.28
C GLU A 37 -4.05 -13.64 8.59
N PRO A 38 -5.24 -13.41 9.15
CA PRO A 38 -5.63 -14.07 10.38
C PRO A 38 -5.87 -15.57 10.15
N ALA A 39 -5.27 -16.41 11.00
CA ALA A 39 -5.26 -17.86 10.84
C ALA A 39 -6.60 -18.56 11.19
N SER A 40 -7.55 -17.90 11.87
CA SER A 40 -8.82 -18.52 12.25
C SER A 40 -10.02 -17.59 12.09
N CYS A 41 -10.91 -17.92 11.16
CA CYS A 41 -12.29 -17.45 11.17
C CYS A 41 -13.10 -18.41 12.05
N CYS A 42 -13.67 -17.95 13.17
CA CYS A 42 -14.46 -18.82 14.04
C CYS A 42 -15.80 -19.26 13.43
N GLY A 43 -16.16 -18.84 12.20
CA GLY A 43 -17.25 -19.40 11.39
C GLY A 43 -18.66 -19.32 12.00
N ARG A 44 -18.80 -18.76 13.20
CA ARG A 44 -20.01 -18.81 14.03
C ARG A 44 -20.60 -17.44 14.34
N GLY A 45 -20.41 -16.48 13.43
CA GLY A 45 -21.06 -15.16 13.51
C GLY A 45 -20.83 -14.43 14.85
N CYS A 46 -19.58 -14.33 15.31
CA CYS A 46 -19.27 -13.58 16.53
C CYS A 46 -19.18 -12.07 16.24
N ASN A 47 -19.64 -11.25 17.20
CA ASN A 47 -19.49 -9.80 17.24
C ASN A 47 -17.99 -9.44 17.26
N GLY A 48 -17.40 -9.22 16.08
CA GLY A 48 -15.97 -8.94 15.90
C GLY A 48 -15.24 -10.09 15.19
N CYS A 49 -15.55 -10.33 13.92
CA CYS A 49 -14.72 -11.19 13.07
C CYS A 49 -13.31 -10.57 13.01
N VAL A 50 -12.27 -11.38 13.24
CA VAL A 50 -10.87 -10.99 13.05
C VAL A 50 -10.60 -10.35 11.68
N TRP A 51 -11.45 -10.69 10.71
CA TRP A 51 -11.51 -10.09 9.39
C TRP A 51 -11.78 -8.58 9.40
N GLU A 52 -12.61 -8.06 10.28
CA GLU A 52 -12.87 -6.61 10.38
C GLU A 52 -11.59 -5.85 10.72
N GLY A 53 -10.83 -6.35 11.71
CA GLY A 53 -9.53 -5.79 12.07
C GLY A 53 -8.51 -5.93 10.94
N PHE A 54 -8.51 -7.07 10.25
CA PHE A 54 -7.66 -7.29 9.07
C PHE A 54 -8.02 -6.33 7.93
N TYR A 55 -9.31 -6.15 7.61
CA TYR A 55 -9.75 -5.26 6.54
C TYR A 55 -9.50 -3.79 6.87
N ALA A 56 -9.69 -3.39 8.14
CA ALA A 56 -9.30 -2.07 8.60
C ALA A 56 -7.77 -1.87 8.43
N ALA A 57 -6.96 -2.80 8.92
CA ALA A 57 -5.51 -2.73 8.77
C ALA A 57 -5.06 -2.74 7.30
N ALA A 58 -5.74 -3.53 6.45
CA ALA A 58 -5.50 -3.60 5.02
C ALA A 58 -5.81 -2.28 4.33
N GLN A 59 -6.92 -1.63 4.69
CA GLN A 59 -7.27 -0.34 4.14
C GLN A 59 -6.25 0.73 4.56
N TRP A 60 -5.93 0.81 5.85
CA TRP A 60 -4.90 1.73 6.35
C TRP A 60 -3.55 1.54 5.67
N TRP A 61 -3.14 0.29 5.47
CA TRP A 61 -1.90 -0.04 4.75
C TRP A 61 -1.93 0.45 3.29
N ARG A 62 -3.07 0.32 2.61
CA ARG A 62 -3.23 0.76 1.22
C ARG A 62 -3.10 2.28 1.10
N GLU A 63 -3.79 3.03 1.96
CA GLU A 63 -3.72 4.50 1.97
C GLU A 63 -2.27 4.97 2.23
N ASP A 64 -1.56 4.33 3.17
CA ASP A 64 -0.15 4.61 3.48
C ASP A 64 0.76 4.33 2.27
N ALA A 65 0.51 3.22 1.56
CA ALA A 65 1.26 2.83 0.38
C ALA A 65 1.03 3.77 -0.82
N GLU A 66 -0.23 4.13 -1.08
CA GLU A 66 -0.59 5.10 -2.12
C GLU A 66 0.02 6.47 -1.83
N THR A 67 0.00 6.91 -0.57
CA THR A 67 0.66 8.13 -0.13
C THR A 67 2.17 8.06 -0.37
N ALA A 68 2.83 6.97 0.04
CA ALA A 68 4.27 6.80 -0.15
C ALA A 68 4.67 6.81 -1.64
N LEU A 69 3.88 6.18 -2.50
CA LEU A 69 4.07 6.21 -3.96
C LEU A 69 3.93 7.62 -4.53
N ALA A 70 2.88 8.36 -4.12
CA ALA A 70 2.69 9.74 -4.55
C ALA A 70 3.84 10.66 -4.09
N GLN A 71 4.31 10.50 -2.86
CA GLN A 71 5.47 11.23 -2.33
C GLN A 71 6.75 10.89 -3.09
N ALA A 72 6.96 9.63 -3.43
CA ALA A 72 8.11 9.21 -4.21
C ALA A 72 8.08 9.77 -5.64
N ALA A 73 6.90 9.83 -6.27
CA ALA A 73 6.70 10.46 -7.56
C ALA A 73 6.97 11.97 -7.49
N GLY A 74 6.48 12.65 -6.46
CA GLY A 74 6.77 14.08 -6.20
C GLY A 74 8.25 14.34 -5.95
N ALA A 75 8.90 13.51 -5.13
CA ALA A 75 10.35 13.61 -4.88
C ALA A 75 11.17 13.29 -6.14
N ALA A 76 10.66 12.43 -7.03
CA ALA A 76 11.26 12.17 -8.33
C ALA A 76 11.12 13.37 -9.26
N ALA A 77 9.96 14.04 -9.28
CA ALA A 77 9.76 15.28 -10.02
C ALA A 77 10.60 16.45 -9.48
N GLU A 78 10.81 16.53 -8.17
CA GLU A 78 11.66 17.56 -7.55
C GLU A 78 13.14 17.33 -7.87
N ARG A 79 13.65 16.09 -7.73
CA ARG A 79 15.07 15.82 -8.00
C ARG A 79 15.48 16.09 -9.46
N LEU A 80 14.55 15.99 -10.41
CA LEU A 80 14.79 16.35 -11.81
C LEU A 80 14.65 17.85 -12.09
N SER A 81 13.81 18.58 -11.35
CA SER A 81 13.72 20.04 -11.42
C SER A 81 14.85 20.75 -10.68
N GLY A 82 15.35 20.17 -9.60
CA GLY A 82 16.36 20.74 -8.73
C GLY A 82 17.81 20.54 -9.19
N MET A 83 18.07 20.03 -10.40
CA MET A 83 19.43 19.96 -10.94
C MET A 83 19.98 21.38 -11.13
N PRO A 84 20.92 21.87 -10.28
CA PRO A 84 21.49 23.19 -10.49
C PRO A 84 22.31 23.17 -11.80
N PRO A 85 22.25 24.20 -12.66
CA PRO A 85 23.19 24.28 -13.76
C PRO A 85 24.59 24.32 -13.17
N SER A 86 25.45 23.39 -13.58
CA SER A 86 26.86 23.34 -13.24
C SER A 86 27.46 24.73 -13.44
N SER A 87 27.59 25.50 -12.36
CA SER A 87 28.44 26.68 -12.32
C SER A 87 29.87 26.15 -12.36
N GLY A 88 30.38 25.93 -13.57
CA GLY A 88 31.77 25.62 -13.78
C GLY A 88 32.60 26.87 -13.48
N PRO A 89 33.56 26.85 -12.54
CA PRO A 89 34.53 27.91 -12.43
C PRO A 89 35.60 27.69 -13.51
N GLY A 90 35.49 28.42 -14.63
CA GLY A 90 36.39 28.33 -15.76
C GLY A 90 36.99 29.70 -16.10
N ARG A 91 38.24 29.86 -15.67
CA ARG A 91 39.10 31.05 -15.65
C ARG A 91 39.48 31.59 -17.04
#